data_AF-A0A383XPH4-F1
#
_entry.id   AF-A0A383XPH4-F1
#
_cell.length_a   1.000
_cell.length_b   1.000
_cell.length_c   1.000
_cell.angle_alpha   90.00
_cell.angle_beta   90.00
_cell.angle_gamma   90.00
#
_symmetry.space_group_name_H-M   'P 1'
#
loop_
_entity.id
_entity.type
_entity.pdbx_description
1 polymer ?
#
loop_
_entity_poly.entity_id
_entity_poly.type
_entity_poly.pdbx_seq_one_letter_code
_entity_poly.pdbx_strand_id
1 'polypeptide(L)'
;MADAVGLHVNQIKRYEASTAQPTLDALVRLAKALHVSLDALVFSDDARGPGNDLRLQIEAVQGFSPEEKAVTKTLLESLILKHDAGRFSKSA
;
A
#
# COMPACT_ATOMS: atom_id res chain seq x y z
N MET A 1 -14.10 -17.09 -14.42
CA MET A 1 -13.72 -15.73 -13.98
C MET A 1 -14.68 -14.68 -14.53
N ALA A 2 -14.86 -14.56 -15.86
CA ALA A 2 -15.85 -13.68 -16.48
C ALA A 2 -17.26 -13.81 -15.87
N ASP A 3 -17.78 -15.04 -15.78
CA ASP A 3 -19.12 -15.31 -15.22
C ASP A 3 -19.21 -15.03 -13.71
N ALA A 4 -18.11 -15.25 -12.97
CA ALA A 4 -18.06 -15.01 -11.52
C ALA A 4 -18.05 -13.52 -11.15
N VAL A 5 -17.57 -12.67 -12.06
CA VAL A 5 -17.42 -11.22 -11.85
C VAL A 5 -18.55 -10.44 -12.55
N GLY A 6 -19.30 -11.08 -13.44
CA GLY A 6 -20.32 -10.43 -14.27
C GLY A 6 -19.71 -9.46 -15.30
N LEU A 7 -18.50 -9.74 -15.77
CA LEU A 7 -17.79 -8.95 -16.78
C LEU A 7 -17.63 -9.76 -18.05
N HIS A 8 -17.75 -9.11 -19.21
CA HIS A 8 -17.51 -9.79 -20.48
C HIS A 8 -16.03 -10.17 -20.61
N VAL A 9 -15.73 -11.35 -21.16
CA VAL A 9 -14.34 -11.86 -21.29
C VAL A 9 -13.39 -10.88 -21.99
N ASN A 10 -13.89 -10.14 -22.99
CA ASN A 10 -13.11 -9.10 -23.67
C ASN A 10 -12.77 -7.90 -22.76
N GLN A 11 -13.60 -7.56 -21.77
CA GLN A 11 -13.26 -6.52 -20.81
C GLN A 11 -12.10 -6.96 -19.92
N ILE A 12 -12.13 -8.20 -19.42
CA ILE A 12 -11.05 -8.77 -18.61
C ILE A 12 -9.74 -8.79 -19.40
N LYS A 13 -9.77 -9.31 -20.64
CA LYS A 13 -8.59 -9.31 -21.52
C LYS A 13 -8.00 -7.91 -21.74
N ARG A 14 -8.86 -6.89 -21.88
CA ARG A 14 -8.41 -5.52 -22.05
C ARG A 14 -7.78 -4.94 -20.79
N TYR A 15 -8.28 -5.30 -19.61
CA TYR A 15 -7.69 -4.92 -18.32
C TYR A 15 -6.31 -5.58 -18.14
N GLU A 16 -6.19 -6.87 -18.41
CA GLU A 16 -4.93 -7.61 -18.32
C GLU A 16 -3.88 -7.12 -19.33
N ALA A 17 -4.32 -6.71 -20.53
CA ALA A 17 -3.46 -6.11 -21.54
C ALA A 17 -3.17 -4.62 -21.29
N SER A 18 -3.67 -4.02 -20.20
CA SER A 18 -3.53 -2.59 -19.89
C SER A 18 -4.06 -1.64 -20.99
N THR A 19 -4.96 -2.13 -21.85
CA THR A 19 -5.59 -1.36 -22.95
C THR A 19 -6.91 -0.71 -22.54
N ALA A 20 -7.34 -0.95 -21.30
CA ALA A 20 -8.47 -0.30 -20.66
C ALA A 20 -8.25 -0.29 -19.14
N GLN A 21 -8.77 0.74 -18.46
CA GLN A 21 -8.84 0.73 -17.00
C GLN A 21 -10.20 0.21 -16.53
N PRO A 22 -10.23 -0.65 -15.50
CA PRO A 22 -11.46 -1.06 -14.85
C PRO A 22 -12.08 0.10 -14.05
N THR A 23 -13.41 0.10 -13.97
CA THR A 23 -14.14 0.99 -13.05
C THR A 23 -13.97 0.49 -11.61
N LEU A 24 -14.27 1.35 -10.62
CA LEU A 24 -14.23 0.93 -9.21
C LEU A 24 -15.17 -0.26 -8.94
N ASP A 25 -16.37 -0.27 -9.52
CA ASP A 25 -17.30 -1.41 -9.38
C ASP A 25 -16.71 -2.70 -9.95
N ALA A 26 -16.05 -2.63 -11.11
CA ALA A 26 -15.36 -3.79 -11.70
C ALA A 26 -14.23 -4.29 -10.79
N LEU A 27 -13.42 -3.39 -10.22
CA LEU A 27 -12.36 -3.74 -9.27
C LEU A 27 -12.90 -4.41 -8.00
N VAL A 28 -13.99 -3.89 -7.42
CA VAL A 28 -14.62 -4.49 -6.23
C VAL A 28 -15.14 -5.90 -6.52
N ARG A 29 -15.75 -6.11 -7.70
CA ARG A 29 -16.22 -7.44 -8.11
C ARG A 29 -15.06 -8.41 -8.35
N LEU A 30 -13.99 -7.94 -8.98
CA LEU A 30 -12.76 -8.72 -9.20
C LEU A 30 -12.14 -9.13 -7.87
N ALA A 31 -12.00 -8.20 -6.91
CA ALA A 31 -11.43 -8.49 -5.59
C ALA A 31 -12.24 -9.56 -4.84
N LYS A 32 -13.57 -9.43 -4.84
CA LYS A 32 -14.48 -10.43 -4.24
C LYS A 32 -14.35 -11.80 -4.91
N ALA A 33 -14.32 -11.86 -6.24
CA ALA A 33 -14.22 -13.12 -6.99
C ALA A 33 -12.85 -13.80 -6.83
N LEU A 34 -11.79 -13.03 -6.66
CA LEU A 34 -10.42 -13.51 -6.44
C LEU A 34 -10.09 -13.78 -4.97
N HIS A 35 -11.00 -13.44 -4.05
CA HIS A 35 -10.83 -13.58 -2.60
C HIS A 35 -9.58 -12.84 -2.07
N VAL A 36 -9.31 -11.65 -2.61
CA VAL A 36 -8.23 -10.76 -2.16
C VAL A 36 -8.81 -9.42 -1.69
N SER A 37 -8.03 -8.66 -0.91
CA SER A 37 -8.41 -7.27 -0.60
C SER A 37 -8.31 -6.40 -1.85
N LEU A 38 -9.11 -5.33 -1.92
CA LEU A 38 -9.02 -4.37 -3.01
C LEU A 38 -7.64 -3.71 -3.07
N ASP A 39 -7.07 -3.40 -1.90
CA ASP A 39 -5.70 -2.90 -1.80
C ASP A 39 -4.71 -3.86 -2.46
N ALA A 40 -4.72 -5.17 -2.15
CA ALA A 40 -3.80 -6.14 -2.78
C ALA A 40 -4.05 -6.35 -4.29
N LEU A 41 -5.28 -6.12 -4.76
CA LEU A 41 -5.59 -6.21 -6.19
C LEU A 41 -5.06 -5.01 -6.98
N VAL A 42 -5.09 -3.82 -6.38
CA VAL A 42 -4.74 -2.56 -7.04
C VAL A 42 -3.27 -2.20 -6.82
N PHE A 43 -2.78 -2.47 -5.63
CA PHE A 43 -1.43 -2.23 -5.18
C PHE A 43 -0.69 -3.57 -5.18
N SER A 44 0.42 -3.64 -5.91
CA SER A 44 1.35 -4.76 -5.77
C SER A 44 1.89 -4.82 -4.32
N ASP A 45 2.39 -5.99 -3.89
CA ASP A 45 2.86 -6.25 -2.51
C ASP A 45 3.89 -5.24 -1.97
N ASP A 46 4.48 -4.42 -2.85
CA ASP A 46 5.49 -3.40 -2.61
C ASP A 46 4.97 -1.95 -2.63
N ALA A 47 3.71 -1.68 -2.97
CA ALA A 47 3.25 -0.30 -3.18
C ALA A 47 3.10 0.50 -1.86
N ARG A 48 3.03 -0.18 -0.72
CA ARG A 48 2.91 0.47 0.60
C ARG A 48 3.67 -0.31 1.67
N GLY A 49 4.95 0.00 1.82
CA GLY A 49 5.82 -0.54 2.86
C GLY A 49 7.04 0.34 3.07
N PRO A 50 7.78 0.18 4.18
CA PRO A 50 9.10 0.77 4.29
C PRO A 50 9.96 0.29 3.12
N GLY A 51 10.79 1.18 2.57
CA GLY A 51 11.82 0.76 1.60
C GLY A 51 12.72 -0.32 2.20
N ASN A 52 13.42 -1.08 1.35
CA ASN A 52 14.24 -2.23 1.76
C ASN A 52 15.17 -1.92 2.95
N ASP A 53 15.70 -0.70 3.02
CA ASP A 53 16.67 -0.26 4.02
C ASP A 53 16.12 -0.21 5.46
N LEU A 54 14.80 -0.05 5.64
CA LEU A 54 14.15 0.04 6.94
C LEU A 54 13.21 -1.14 7.24
N ARG A 55 13.08 -2.08 6.32
CA ARG A 55 12.10 -3.16 6.40
C ARG A 55 12.31 -4.04 7.62
N LEU A 56 13.54 -4.53 7.83
CA LEU A 56 13.87 -5.42 8.96
C LEU A 56 13.69 -4.72 10.32
N GLN A 57 14.02 -3.43 10.39
CA GLN A 57 13.90 -2.63 11.60
C GLN A 57 12.42 -2.43 11.96
N ILE A 58 11.56 -2.14 10.98
CA ILE A 58 10.12 -2.00 11.17
C ILE A 58 9.48 -3.34 11.58
N GLU A 59 9.94 -4.46 10.98
CA GLU A 59 9.49 -5.81 11.38
C GLU A 59 9.86 -6.10 12.85
N ALA A 60 11.07 -5.77 13.29
CA ALA A 60 11.51 -5.95 14.67
C ALA A 60 10.64 -5.16 15.67
N VAL A 61 10.20 -3.94 15.32
CA VAL A 61 9.33 -3.10 16.17
C VAL A 61 7.98 -3.78 16.45
N GLN A 62 7.53 -4.73 15.62
CA GLN A 62 6.28 -5.46 15.89
C GLN A 62 6.38 -6.29 17.19
N GLY A 63 7.58 -6.79 17.54
CA GLY A 63 7.83 -7.57 18.75
C GLY A 63 7.98 -6.74 20.03
N PHE A 64 8.04 -5.41 19.92
CA PHE A 64 8.22 -4.53 21.07
C PHE A 64 6.99 -4.54 22.00
N SER A 65 7.24 -4.33 23.29
CA SER A 65 6.21 -4.01 24.28
C SER A 65 5.46 -2.72 23.91
N PRO A 66 4.26 -2.49 24.46
CA PRO A 66 3.50 -1.27 24.22
C PRO A 66 4.31 0.01 24.55
N GLU A 67 5.07 0.00 25.64
CA GLU A 67 5.90 1.10 26.09
C GLU A 67 7.05 1.38 25.11
N GLU A 68 7.75 0.34 24.67
CA GLU A 68 8.83 0.45 23.66
C GLU A 68 8.31 0.95 22.32
N LYS A 69 7.12 0.51 21.90
CA LYS A 69 6.44 1.02 20.69
C LYS A 69 6.11 2.51 20.82
N ALA A 70 5.63 2.94 21.99
CA ALA A 70 5.32 4.34 22.23
C ALA A 70 6.57 5.22 22.12
N VAL A 71 7.67 4.81 22.75
CA VAL A 71 8.96 5.52 22.66
C VAL A 71 9.47 5.57 21.22
N THR A 72 9.42 4.44 20.51
CA THR A 72 9.84 4.34 19.10
C THR A 72 9.04 5.32 18.22
N LYS A 73 7.72 5.40 18.42
CA LYS A 73 6.86 6.33 17.69
C LYS A 73 7.26 7.79 17.93
N THR A 74 7.45 8.18 19.19
CA THR A 74 7.87 9.55 19.54
C THR A 74 9.23 9.92 18.93
N LEU A 75 10.18 8.98 18.92
CA LEU A 75 11.48 9.19 18.28
C LEU A 75 11.36 9.38 16.78
N LEU A 76 10.61 8.51 16.09
CA LEU A 76 10.39 8.63 14.64
C LEU A 76 9.72 9.96 14.29
N GLU A 77 8.68 10.36 15.01
CA GLU A 77 8.01 11.65 14.84
C GLU A 77 8.97 12.84 15.01
N SER A 78 9.84 12.78 16.02
CA SER A 78 10.84 13.81 16.28
C SER A 78 11.88 13.91 15.14
N LEU A 79 12.31 12.78 14.59
CA LEU A 79 13.25 12.74 13.47
C LEU A 79 12.63 13.29 12.18
N ILE A 80 11.37 12.95 11.90
CA ILE A 80 10.61 13.48 10.75
C ILE A 80 10.50 14.99 10.87
N LEU A 81 10.07 15.50 12.03
CA LEU A 81 9.95 16.94 12.26
C LEU A 81 11.28 17.67 12.05
N LYS A 82 12.38 17.11 12.56
CA LYS A 82 13.73 17.67 12.37
C LYS A 82 14.15 17.70 10.90
N HIS A 83 13.86 16.64 10.14
CA HIS A 83 14.15 16.57 8.71
C HIS A 83 13.38 17.64 7.94
N ASP A 84 12.07 17.75 8.19
CA ASP A 84 11.19 18.70 7.52
C ASP A 84 11.58 20.14 7.84
N ALA A 85 11.84 20.47 9.11
CA ALA A 85 12.32 21.80 9.51
C ALA A 85 13.62 22.19 8.78
N GLY A 86 14.56 21.25 8.63
CA GLY A 86 15.78 21.45 7.85
C GLY A 86 15.54 21.70 6.37
N ARG A 87 14.48 21.12 5.79
CA ARG A 87 14.07 21.34 4.40
C ARG A 87 13.47 22.73 4.21
N PHE A 88 12.60 23.16 5.12
CA PHE A 88 11.99 24.50 5.06
C PHE A 88 13.03 25.61 5.25
N SER A 89 14.02 25.44 6.13
CA SER A 89 15.10 26.42 6.32
C SER A 89 16.06 26.53 5.12
N LYS A 90 16.13 25.53 4.24
CA LYS A 90 16.95 25.57 3.02
C LYS A 90 16.22 26.15 1.80
N SER A 91 14.90 26.32 1.92
CA SER A 91 14.02 26.80 0.86
C SER A 91 13.62 28.28 1.03
N ALA A 92 14.11 28.92 2.09
CA ALA A 92 13.93 30.34 2.44
C ALA A 92 15.29 31.05 2.34
#